data_AF-A0A9Q7B3T4-F1
#
_entry.id   AF-A0A9Q7B3T4-F1
#
_cell.length_a   1.000
_cell.length_b   1.000
_cell.length_c   1.000
_cell.angle_alpha   90.00
_cell.angle_beta   90.00
_cell.angle_gamma   90.00
#
_symmetry.space_group_name_H-M   'P 1'
#
loop_
_entity.id
_entity.type
_entity.pdbx_description
1 polymer ?
#
loop_
_entity_poly.entity_id
_entity_poly.type
_entity_poly.pdbx_seq_one_letter_code
_entity_poly.pdbx_strand_id
1 'polypeptide(L)'
;MTTNIKNKELIISDSFGMWITGLWGNIFFQNPDFTFGEHKQAFLSIIKELFDDGRVSFVKPGADVYYNEKTNPNPKYTIQQPESHWGVSSDEIVDFLLAEWPEDASHRDDPQLNGYFYKVPAIIWKNNDGEWFGS
;
A
#
# COMPACT_ATOMS: atom_id res chain seq x y z
N MET A 1 0.88 16.56 16.07
CA MET A 1 2.33 16.68 15.86
C MET A 1 2.64 15.87 14.62
N THR A 2 3.33 16.43 13.63
CA THR A 2 3.72 15.70 12.43
C THR A 2 4.91 14.82 12.79
N THR A 3 4.75 13.50 12.75
CA THR A 3 5.84 12.55 13.02
C THR A 3 6.95 12.74 11.99
N ASN A 4 8.18 13.03 12.42
CA ASN A 4 9.30 13.23 11.50
C ASN A 4 9.84 11.88 11.03
N ILE A 5 9.49 11.47 9.82
CA ILE A 5 9.89 10.18 9.23
C ILE A 5 11.32 10.27 8.68
N LYS A 6 12.25 9.54 9.28
CA LYS A 6 13.63 9.43 8.81
C LYS A 6 13.67 8.66 7.49
N ASN A 7 14.54 9.08 6.58
CA ASN A 7 14.86 8.38 5.34
C ASN A 7 13.65 8.09 4.43
N LYS A 8 12.64 8.97 4.41
CA LYS A 8 11.38 8.77 3.67
C LYS A 8 11.56 8.39 2.20
N GLU A 9 12.40 9.10 1.44
CA GLU A 9 12.62 8.75 0.03
C GLU A 9 13.35 7.41 -0.16
N LEU A 10 14.23 7.03 0.77
CA LEU A 10 14.86 5.71 0.76
C LEU A 10 13.83 4.62 1.06
N ILE A 11 12.96 4.82 2.04
CA ILE A 11 11.83 3.92 2.34
C ILE A 11 11.00 3.68 1.07
N ILE A 12 10.60 4.76 0.39
CA ILE A 12 9.78 4.69 -0.82
C ILE A 12 10.52 3.97 -1.95
N SER A 13 11.80 4.32 -2.17
CA SER A 13 12.64 3.69 -3.19
C SER A 13 12.80 2.19 -2.95
N ASP A 14 13.09 1.79 -1.70
CA ASP A 14 13.27 0.38 -1.32
C ASP A 14 11.96 -0.40 -1.33
N SER A 15 10.80 0.28 -1.31
CA SER A 15 9.47 -0.34 -1.38
C SER A 15 8.89 -0.40 -2.79
N PHE A 16 9.52 0.25 -3.77
CA PHE A 16 8.99 0.33 -5.13
C PHE A 16 8.76 -1.06 -5.73
N GLY A 17 7.56 -1.30 -6.26
CA GLY A 17 7.19 -2.58 -6.86
C GLY A 17 6.93 -3.70 -5.85
N MET A 18 6.98 -3.44 -4.54
CA MET A 18 6.68 -4.44 -3.51
C MET A 18 5.20 -4.42 -3.10
N TRP A 19 4.80 -5.44 -2.34
CA TRP A 19 3.52 -5.45 -1.62
C TRP A 19 3.49 -4.34 -0.57
N ILE A 20 2.30 -3.96 -0.12
CA ILE A 20 2.12 -2.92 0.89
C ILE A 20 2.86 -3.22 2.21
N THR A 21 3.09 -4.51 2.51
CA THR A 21 3.91 -4.98 3.64
C THR A 21 5.39 -4.61 3.51
N GLY A 22 5.90 -4.45 2.29
CA GLY A 22 7.25 -3.95 2.02
C GLY A 22 7.41 -2.50 2.53
N LEU A 23 6.42 -1.65 2.25
CA LEU A 23 6.38 -0.28 2.77
C LEU A 23 6.32 -0.27 4.31
N TRP A 24 5.41 -1.05 4.89
CA TRP A 24 5.33 -1.19 6.34
C TRP A 24 6.67 -1.63 6.96
N GLY A 25 7.29 -2.67 6.40
CA GLY A 25 8.58 -3.19 6.87
C GLY A 25 9.72 -2.17 6.79
N ASN A 26 9.81 -1.43 5.69
CA ASN A 26 10.86 -0.42 5.49
C ASN A 26 10.68 0.77 6.44
N ILE A 27 9.45 1.18 6.74
CA ILE A 27 9.19 2.21 7.76
C ILE A 27 9.72 1.75 9.13
N PHE A 28 9.42 0.51 9.53
CA PHE A 28 9.92 -0.07 10.78
C PHE A 28 11.44 -0.13 10.84
N PHE A 29 12.07 -0.58 9.76
CA PHE A 29 13.51 -0.73 9.71
C PHE A 29 14.23 0.62 9.80
N GLN A 30 13.71 1.65 9.11
CA GLN A 30 14.34 2.97 9.05
C GLN A 30 13.99 3.86 10.25
N ASN A 31 12.92 3.54 11.01
CA ASN A 31 12.46 4.30 12.16
C ASN A 31 12.26 3.42 13.42
N PRO A 32 13.29 2.68 13.88
CA PRO A 32 13.15 1.72 14.97
C PRO A 32 12.77 2.36 16.33
N ASP A 33 12.96 3.67 16.46
CA ASP A 33 12.66 4.42 17.68
C ASP A 33 11.16 4.77 17.81
N PHE A 34 10.36 4.58 16.75
CA PHE A 34 8.92 4.87 16.78
C PHE A 34 8.18 3.85 17.64
N THR A 35 7.17 4.32 18.36
CA THR A 35 6.12 3.47 18.91
C THR A 35 5.32 2.81 17.78
N PHE A 36 4.59 1.73 18.07
CA PHE A 36 3.72 1.09 17.07
C PHE A 36 2.68 2.07 16.50
N GLY A 37 2.13 2.95 17.34
CA GLY A 37 1.21 4.01 16.91
C GLY A 37 1.87 5.02 15.95
N GLU A 38 3.11 5.43 16.21
CA GLU A 38 3.86 6.31 15.32
C GLU A 38 4.18 5.63 13.98
N HIS A 39 4.50 4.33 13.98
CA HIS A 39 4.65 3.57 12.74
C HIS A 39 3.36 3.52 11.92
N LYS A 40 2.22 3.27 12.57
CA LYS A 40 0.89 3.31 11.93
C LYS A 40 0.64 4.68 11.31
N GLN A 41 0.88 5.76 12.05
CA GLN A 41 0.71 7.12 11.54
C GLN A 41 1.65 7.42 10.37
N ALA A 42 2.92 7.04 10.47
CA ALA A 42 3.90 7.20 9.40
C ALA A 42 3.46 6.46 8.13
N PHE A 43 3.03 5.21 8.27
CA PHE A 43 2.51 4.39 7.18
C PHE A 43 1.31 5.04 6.46
N LEU A 44 0.29 5.46 7.21
CA LEU A 44 -0.89 6.11 6.63
C LEU A 44 -0.53 7.44 5.97
N SER A 45 0.39 8.22 6.57
CA SER A 45 0.83 9.49 6.00
C SER A 45 1.61 9.34 4.70
N ILE A 46 2.50 8.34 4.60
CA ILE A 46 3.24 8.06 3.37
C ILE A 46 2.28 7.56 2.29
N ILE A 47 1.36 6.65 2.62
CA ILE A 47 0.35 6.18 1.67
C ILE A 47 -0.44 7.38 1.12
N LYS A 48 -0.94 8.24 2.00
CA LYS A 48 -1.68 9.44 1.59
C LYS A 48 -0.88 10.31 0.63
N GLU A 49 0.36 10.64 0.99
CA GLU A 49 1.26 11.46 0.16
C GLU A 49 1.52 10.81 -1.21
N LEU A 50 1.79 9.50 -1.25
CA LEU A 50 2.03 8.79 -2.50
C LEU A 50 0.79 8.76 -3.41
N PHE A 51 -0.41 8.67 -2.84
CA PHE A 51 -1.67 8.76 -3.59
C PHE A 51 -1.91 10.20 -4.09
N ASP A 52 -1.70 11.21 -3.25
CA ASP A 52 -1.84 12.62 -3.61
C ASP A 52 -0.87 13.01 -4.75
N ASP A 53 0.35 12.46 -4.73
CA ASP A 53 1.36 12.64 -5.77
C ASP A 53 1.12 11.78 -7.03
N GLY A 54 0.15 10.87 -7.01
CA GLY A 54 -0.11 9.93 -8.10
C GLY A 54 1.03 8.92 -8.34
N ARG A 55 1.88 8.69 -7.33
CA ARG A 55 3.00 7.74 -7.35
C ARG A 55 2.55 6.31 -7.11
N VAL A 56 1.39 6.12 -6.48
CA VAL A 56 0.79 4.79 -6.26
C VAL A 56 -0.72 4.83 -6.53
N SER A 57 -1.29 3.64 -6.72
CA SER A 57 -2.73 3.38 -6.64
C SER A 57 -2.93 2.00 -6.03
N PHE A 58 -4.16 1.67 -5.64
CA PHE A 58 -4.55 0.28 -5.46
C PHE A 58 -5.21 -0.26 -6.73
N VAL A 59 -5.15 -1.57 -6.92
CA VAL A 59 -6.05 -2.29 -7.82
C VAL A 59 -7.47 -2.15 -7.28
N LYS A 60 -8.38 -1.72 -8.13
CA LYS A 60 -9.79 -1.54 -7.80
C LYS A 60 -10.38 -2.88 -7.33
N PRO A 61 -11.11 -2.92 -6.20
CA PRO A 61 -11.81 -4.12 -5.77
C PRO A 61 -12.72 -4.67 -6.88
N GLY A 62 -12.57 -5.96 -7.17
CA GLY A 62 -13.30 -6.64 -8.25
C GLY A 62 -12.79 -6.36 -9.66
N ALA A 63 -11.66 -5.67 -9.84
CA ALA A 63 -11.04 -5.50 -11.14
C ALA A 63 -10.60 -6.85 -11.72
N ASP A 64 -10.92 -7.05 -13.00
CA ASP A 64 -10.55 -8.22 -13.76
C ASP A 64 -9.11 -8.08 -14.31
N VAL A 65 -8.13 -8.18 -13.40
CA VAL A 65 -6.69 -8.09 -13.70
C VAL A 65 -5.89 -9.34 -13.34
N TYR A 66 -6.45 -10.22 -12.52
CA TYR A 66 -5.71 -11.36 -11.99
C TYR A 66 -5.85 -12.58 -12.90
N TYR A 67 -4.74 -12.97 -13.53
CA TYR A 67 -4.67 -14.23 -14.25
C TYR A 67 -4.88 -15.41 -13.31
N ASN A 68 -5.76 -16.32 -13.71
CA ASN A 68 -5.91 -17.62 -13.12
C ASN A 68 -6.20 -18.63 -14.23
N GLU A 69 -5.33 -19.63 -14.40
CA GLU A 69 -5.46 -20.62 -15.48
C GLU A 69 -6.85 -21.29 -15.54
N LYS A 70 -7.50 -21.50 -14.38
CA LYS A 70 -8.78 -22.21 -14.28
C LYS A 70 -10.00 -21.30 -14.34
N THR A 71 -9.91 -20.13 -13.73
CA THR A 71 -11.08 -19.26 -13.52
C THR A 71 -11.01 -17.94 -14.28
N ASN A 72 -9.83 -17.50 -14.71
CA ASN A 72 -9.63 -16.26 -15.44
C ASN A 72 -8.35 -16.27 -16.30
N PRO A 73 -8.29 -17.09 -17.37
CA PRO A 73 -7.08 -17.22 -18.18
C PRO A 73 -6.81 -15.99 -19.06
N ASN A 74 -7.79 -15.11 -19.25
CA ASN A 74 -7.67 -13.91 -20.09
C ASN A 74 -8.31 -12.71 -19.37
N PRO A 75 -7.63 -12.12 -18.37
CA PRO A 75 -8.14 -10.95 -17.68
C PRO A 75 -8.46 -9.82 -18.65
N LYS A 76 -9.58 -9.13 -18.43
CA LYS A 76 -10.00 -8.02 -19.30
C LYS A 76 -9.02 -6.84 -19.28
N TYR A 77 -8.36 -6.61 -18.15
CA TYR A 77 -7.45 -5.48 -17.96
C TYR A 77 -6.07 -5.95 -17.50
N THR A 78 -5.08 -5.11 -17.72
CA THR A 78 -3.80 -5.13 -17.00
C THR A 78 -3.79 -3.98 -16.01
N ILE A 79 -2.76 -3.92 -15.16
CA ILE A 79 -2.57 -2.79 -14.23
C ILE A 79 -2.22 -1.47 -14.95
N GLN A 80 -2.04 -1.46 -16.27
CA GLN A 80 -1.77 -0.22 -17.00
C GLN A 80 -3.05 0.55 -17.32
N GLN A 81 -4.22 -0.10 -17.32
CA GLN A 81 -5.48 0.54 -17.65
C GLN A 81 -6.09 1.23 -16.41
N PRO A 82 -6.51 2.50 -16.52
CA PRO A 82 -7.17 3.24 -15.43
C PRO A 82 -8.40 2.54 -14.84
N GLU A 83 -9.10 1.73 -15.63
CA GLU A 83 -10.27 0.96 -15.19
C GLU A 83 -9.95 -0.07 -14.10
N SER A 84 -8.68 -0.48 -14.02
CA SER A 84 -8.16 -1.35 -12.98
C SER A 84 -7.72 -0.60 -11.73
N HIS A 85 -7.63 0.73 -11.75
CA HIS A 85 -7.15 1.55 -10.64
C HIS A 85 -8.31 1.94 -9.74
N TRP A 86 -8.05 1.95 -8.44
CA TRP A 86 -9.03 2.41 -7.46
C TRP A 86 -9.07 3.94 -7.46
N GLY A 87 -9.89 4.51 -8.34
CA GLY A 87 -10.03 5.96 -8.53
C GLY A 87 -10.84 6.68 -7.45
N VAL A 88 -10.48 6.48 -6.17
CA VAL A 88 -11.01 7.22 -5.01
C VAL A 88 -9.95 8.18 -4.47
N SER A 89 -10.35 9.12 -3.62
CA SER A 89 -9.42 10.08 -3.01
C SER A 89 -8.46 9.42 -2.01
N SER A 90 -7.31 10.05 -1.77
CA SER A 90 -6.34 9.57 -0.76
C SER A 90 -6.93 9.52 0.65
N ASP A 91 -7.89 10.39 0.97
CA ASP A 91 -8.62 10.37 2.25
C ASP A 91 -9.51 9.13 2.34
N GLU A 92 -10.25 8.78 1.29
CA GLU A 92 -11.05 7.54 1.25
C GLU A 92 -10.18 6.28 1.36
N ILE A 93 -8.96 6.31 0.79
CA ILE A 93 -7.98 5.23 0.91
C ILE A 93 -7.52 5.09 2.36
N VAL A 94 -7.18 6.19 3.02
CA VAL A 94 -6.75 6.19 4.42
C VAL A 94 -7.89 5.72 5.34
N ASP A 95 -9.10 6.20 5.10
CA ASP A 95 -10.29 5.79 5.85
C ASP A 95 -10.55 4.28 5.69
N PHE A 96 -10.42 3.74 4.47
CA PHE A 96 -10.51 2.30 4.22
C PHE A 96 -9.46 1.50 5.02
N LEU A 97 -8.19 1.92 4.98
CA LEU A 97 -7.12 1.24 5.72
C LEU A 97 -7.31 1.35 7.25
N LEU A 98 -7.85 2.47 7.72
CA LEU A 98 -8.12 2.68 9.14
C LEU A 98 -9.30 1.85 9.64
N ALA A 99 -10.38 1.78 8.86
CA ALA A 99 -11.61 1.08 9.23
C ALA A 99 -11.39 -0.42 9.47
N GLU A 100 -10.47 -1.03 8.72
CA GLU A 100 -10.15 -2.45 8.82
C GLU A 100 -8.89 -2.74 9.66
N TRP A 101 -8.25 -1.70 10.22
CA TRP A 101 -7.03 -1.86 11.02
C TRP A 101 -7.34 -2.67 12.30
N PRO A 102 -6.61 -3.77 12.60
CA PRO A 102 -6.93 -4.60 13.75
C PRO A 102 -6.76 -3.83 15.08
N GLU A 103 -7.81 -3.83 15.92
CA GLU A 103 -7.84 -3.08 17.18
C GLU A 103 -6.76 -3.55 18.16
N ASP A 104 -6.49 -4.85 18.21
CA ASP A 104 -5.56 -5.46 19.17
C ASP A 104 -4.11 -5.55 18.66
N ALA A 105 -3.84 -5.13 17.40
CA ALA A 105 -2.50 -5.18 16.85
C ALA A 105 -1.55 -4.25 17.62
N SER A 106 -0.46 -4.80 18.14
CA SER A 106 0.45 -4.07 19.05
C SER A 106 1.91 -4.06 18.61
N HIS A 107 2.29 -4.90 17.66
CA HIS A 107 3.66 -4.98 17.13
C HIS A 107 3.70 -5.38 15.66
N ARG A 108 4.88 -5.23 15.05
CA ARG A 108 5.10 -5.48 13.61
C ARG A 108 4.65 -6.87 13.16
N ASP A 109 5.02 -7.89 13.93
CA ASP A 109 4.81 -9.31 13.56
C ASP A 109 3.47 -9.87 14.08
N ASP A 110 2.51 -8.99 14.37
CA ASP A 110 1.20 -9.41 14.90
C ASP A 110 0.45 -10.24 13.84
N PRO A 111 -0.02 -11.46 14.17
CA PRO A 111 -0.72 -12.30 13.21
C PRO A 111 -1.98 -11.66 12.63
N GLN A 112 -2.72 -10.87 13.41
CA GLN A 112 -3.91 -10.16 12.94
C GLN A 112 -3.53 -9.07 11.94
N LEU A 113 -2.43 -8.35 12.21
CA LEU A 113 -1.90 -7.35 11.30
C LEU A 113 -1.43 -7.96 9.99
N ASN A 114 -0.74 -9.11 10.04
CA ASN A 114 -0.34 -9.83 8.84
C ASN A 114 -1.57 -10.26 8.02
N GLY A 115 -2.57 -10.85 8.68
CA GLY A 115 -3.84 -11.23 8.05
C GLY A 115 -4.61 -10.04 7.46
N TYR A 116 -4.54 -8.87 8.08
CA TYR A 116 -5.10 -7.61 7.56
C TYR A 116 -4.44 -7.22 6.23
N PHE A 117 -3.09 -7.23 6.15
CA PHE A 117 -2.41 -6.84 4.91
C PHE A 117 -2.73 -7.74 3.71
N TYR A 118 -3.04 -9.02 3.92
CA TYR A 118 -3.50 -9.92 2.85
C TYR A 118 -4.90 -9.57 2.31
N LYS A 119 -5.70 -8.78 3.05
CA LYS A 119 -7.02 -8.32 2.61
C LYS A 119 -6.96 -6.97 1.89
N VAL A 120 -5.88 -6.21 2.08
CA VAL A 120 -5.70 -4.93 1.40
C VAL A 120 -5.53 -5.19 -0.11
N PRO A 121 -6.24 -4.46 -0.99
CA PRO A 121 -6.04 -4.60 -2.43
C PRO A 121 -4.59 -4.36 -2.84
N ALA A 122 -4.16 -4.99 -3.93
CA ALA A 122 -2.76 -4.89 -4.35
C ALA A 122 -2.38 -3.43 -4.65
N ILE A 123 -1.29 -2.96 -4.02
CA ILE A 123 -0.68 -1.67 -4.35
C ILE A 123 0.06 -1.79 -5.68
N ILE A 124 -0.08 -0.79 -6.52
CA ILE A 124 0.67 -0.62 -7.76
C ILE A 124 1.42 0.71 -7.70
N TRP A 125 2.64 0.70 -8.23
CA TRP A 125 3.60 1.78 -8.14
C TRP A 125 3.86 2.37 -9.52
N LYS A 126 3.97 3.68 -9.62
CA LYS A 126 4.26 4.37 -10.87
C LYS A 126 5.73 4.74 -10.94
N ASN A 127 6.43 4.33 -12.00
CA ASN A 127 7.81 4.77 -12.23
C ASN A 127 7.84 6.20 -12.81
N ASN A 128 9.04 6.72 -13.03
CA ASN A 128 9.26 8.05 -13.59
C ASN A 128 8.81 8.18 -15.07
N ASP A 129 8.71 7.07 -15.79
CA ASP A 129 8.21 7.02 -17.18
C ASP A 129 6.68 6.95 -17.23
N GLY A 130 6.03 6.83 -16.07
CA GLY A 130 4.57 6.78 -15.93
C GLY A 130 3.96 5.38 -16.03
N GLU A 131 4.78 4.33 -16.09
CA GLU A 131 4.36 2.93 -16.14
C GLU A 131 4.05 2.38 -14.75
N TRP A 132 3.05 1.51 -14.67
CA TRP A 132 2.60 0.88 -13.42
C TRP A 132 3.27 -0.47 -13.15
N PHE A 133 3.67 -0.70 -11.92
CA PHE A 133 4.31 -1.92 -11.44
C PHE A 133 3.54 -2.47 -10.24
N GLY A 134 3.09 -3.70 -10.36
CA GLY A 134 2.62 -4.51 -9.25
C GLY A 134 3.64 -5.58 -8.92
N SER A 135 3.48 -6.20 -7.77
CA SER A 135 4.19 -7.42 -7.41
C SER A 135 3.39 -8.67 -7.72
#